data_AF-A0A7K3YX11-F1
#
_entry.id   AF-A0A7K3YX11-F1
#
_cell.length_a   1.000
_cell.length_b   1.000
_cell.length_c   1.000
_cell.angle_alpha   90.00
_cell.angle_beta   90.00
_cell.angle_gamma   90.00
#
_symmetry.space_group_name_H-M   'P 1'
#
loop_
_entity.id
_entity.type
_entity.pdbx_description
1 polymer ?
#
loop_
_entity_poly.entity_id
_entity_poly.type
_entity_poly.pdbx_seq_one_letter_code
_entity_poly.pdbx_strand_id
1 'polypeptide(L)'
;MPPAIPIEKIIRSRRRTIALEVTPRATLIVRAPHHVAQAHIDQLVREKSAWIHKKFAEVKQRPQAVIHDYVEGEVFWFLGREYPLHFVDDGSSAISRTDRLLVPRTMQPEIRHHIRRWYVQEAAAEIGSRCRYFSMMTGYTPESIRITDARQRW
;
A
#
# COMPACT_ATOMS: atom_id res chain seq x y z
N MET A 1 -0.15 27.64 21.13
CA MET A 1 1.07 26.81 21.00
C MET A 1 0.81 25.78 19.90
N PRO A 2 1.69 25.60 18.92
CA PRO A 2 1.57 24.44 18.03
C PRO A 2 1.60 23.16 18.88
N PRO A 3 0.76 22.16 18.56
CA PRO A 3 0.70 20.93 19.34
C PRO A 3 2.08 20.24 19.34
N ALA A 4 2.46 19.66 20.47
CA ALA A 4 3.72 18.93 20.61
C ALA A 4 3.83 17.86 19.52
N ILE A 5 4.97 17.79 18.84
CA ILE A 5 5.22 16.80 17.79
C ILE A 5 5.48 15.44 18.47
N PRO A 6 4.62 14.43 18.30
CA PRO A 6 4.83 13.11 18.89
C PRO A 6 5.99 12.41 18.20
N ILE A 7 7.13 12.35 18.90
CA ILE A 7 8.29 11.54 18.49
C ILE A 7 8.05 10.11 18.98
N GLU A 8 7.78 9.19 18.07
CA GLU A 8 7.58 7.78 18.39
C GLU A 8 8.90 7.09 18.75
N LYS A 9 9.97 7.39 18.01
CA LYS A 9 11.27 6.76 18.22
C LYS A 9 12.43 7.60 17.72
N ILE A 10 13.54 7.56 18.45
CA ILE A 10 14.84 8.05 18.00
C ILE A 10 15.76 6.86 17.74
N ILE A 11 16.21 6.70 16.49
CA ILE A 11 17.09 5.60 16.07
C ILE A 11 18.49 6.16 15.78
N ARG A 12 19.46 5.78 16.63
CA ARG A 12 20.87 6.14 16.42
C ARG A 12 21.60 5.09 15.58
N SER A 13 22.39 5.52 14.59
CA SER A 13 23.20 4.64 13.72
C SER A 13 24.44 5.36 13.19
N ARG A 14 25.34 4.65 12.49
CA ARG A 14 26.57 5.20 11.86
C ARG A 14 26.31 6.06 10.61
N ARG A 15 25.20 6.80 10.58
CA ARG A 15 24.80 7.63 9.43
C ARG A 15 25.48 8.98 9.50
N ARG A 16 25.55 9.68 8.36
CA ARG A 16 26.16 11.02 8.27
C ARG A 16 25.19 12.15 8.64
N THR A 17 23.89 11.99 8.40
CA THR A 17 22.88 13.04 8.56
C THR A 17 21.68 12.57 9.38
N ILE A 18 20.94 13.54 9.95
CA ILE A 18 19.65 13.30 10.62
C ILE A 18 18.56 13.17 9.54
N ALA A 19 17.69 12.19 9.69
CA ALA A 19 16.53 12.00 8.82
C ALA A 19 15.25 12.03 9.66
N LEU A 20 14.25 12.74 9.15
CA LEU A 20 12.92 12.87 9.74
C LEU A 20 11.94 12.03 8.92
N GLU A 21 11.35 11.03 9.56
CA GLU A 21 10.45 10.06 8.92
C GLU A 21 9.06 10.19 9.54
N VAL A 22 8.07 10.61 8.75
CA VAL A 22 6.67 10.67 9.18
C VAL A 22 6.01 9.32 8.92
N THR A 23 5.48 8.70 9.98
CA THR A 23 4.84 7.39 9.87
C THR A 23 3.40 7.51 9.34
N PRO A 24 2.78 6.40 8.87
CA PRO A 24 1.36 6.36 8.52
C PRO A 24 0.41 6.71 9.66
N ARG A 25 0.87 6.70 10.93
CA ARG A 25 0.08 7.10 12.11
C ARG A 25 0.21 8.58 12.45
N ALA A 26 0.83 9.37 11.58
CA ALA A 26 1.16 10.78 11.82
C ALA A 26 2.00 10.98 13.11
N THR A 27 2.98 10.10 13.32
CA THR A 27 4.05 10.23 14.32
C THR A 27 5.39 10.45 13.63
N LEU A 28 6.40 10.88 14.38
CA LEU A 28 7.74 11.14 13.87
C LEU A 28 8.75 10.10 14.37
N ILE A 29 9.47 9.47 13.44
CA ILE A 29 10.69 8.72 13.72
C ILE A 29 11.88 9.61 13.35
N VAL A 30 12.75 9.89 14.32
CA VAL A 30 13.99 10.62 14.07
C VAL A 30 15.14 9.63 14.01
N ARG A 31 15.74 9.53 12.84
CA ARG A 31 16.98 8.79 12.70
C ARG A 31 18.10 9.80 12.92
N ALA A 32 19.06 9.55 13.82
CA ALA A 32 20.23 10.42 14.04
C ALA A 32 21.58 9.66 14.02
N PRO A 33 22.73 10.31 13.72
CA PRO A 33 24.05 9.76 13.99
C PRO A 33 24.30 9.52 15.49
N HIS A 34 25.21 8.60 15.86
CA HIS A 34 25.52 8.33 17.27
C HIS A 34 26.07 9.54 18.03
N HIS A 35 26.87 10.39 17.37
CA HIS A 35 27.54 11.54 17.97
C HIS A 35 26.65 12.78 18.09
N VAL A 36 25.43 12.76 17.55
CA VAL A 36 24.53 13.91 17.58
C VAL A 36 23.81 13.96 18.93
N ALA A 37 23.96 15.10 19.61
CA ALA A 37 23.30 15.39 20.89
C ALA A 37 21.78 15.51 20.73
N GLN A 38 21.05 15.16 21.78
CA GLN A 38 19.58 15.25 21.80
C GLN A 38 19.09 16.69 21.55
N ALA A 39 19.74 17.69 22.14
CA ALA A 39 19.38 19.09 21.97
C ALA A 39 19.39 19.54 20.49
N HIS A 40 20.32 19.01 19.68
CA HIS A 40 20.39 19.32 18.26
C HIS A 40 19.25 18.65 17.47
N ILE A 41 18.84 17.45 17.88
CA ILE A 41 17.64 16.79 17.32
C ILE A 41 16.40 17.63 17.64
N ASP A 42 16.24 18.06 18.88
CA ASP A 42 15.08 18.83 19.31
C ASP A 42 15.01 20.19 18.59
N GLN A 43 16.17 20.83 18.39
CA GLN A 43 16.27 22.06 17.60
C GLN A 43 15.83 21.83 16.15
N LEU A 44 16.35 20.79 15.48
CA LEU A 44 15.99 20.50 14.10
C LEU A 44 14.49 20.20 13.96
N VAL A 45 13.90 19.48 14.92
CA VAL A 45 12.45 19.18 14.95
C VAL A 45 11.64 20.47 15.10
N ARG A 46 12.07 21.41 15.96
CA ARG A 46 11.44 22.72 16.10
C ARG A 46 11.52 23.54 14.80
N GLU A 47 12.71 23.60 14.19
CA GLU A 47 12.93 24.31 12.93
C GLU A 47 12.10 23.75 11.77
N LYS A 48 11.90 22.42 11.73
CA LYS A 48 11.12 21.73 10.70
C LYS A 48 9.65 21.51 11.09
N SER A 49 9.18 22.08 12.18
CA SER A 49 7.82 21.85 12.73
C SER A 49 6.70 22.11 11.71
N ALA A 50 6.78 23.19 10.94
CA ALA A 50 5.80 23.50 9.90
C ALA A 50 5.73 22.41 8.82
N TRP A 51 6.87 21.89 8.38
CA TRP A 51 6.94 20.78 7.42
C TRP A 51 6.37 19.49 8.03
N ILE A 52 6.68 19.20 9.30
CA ILE A 52 6.19 18.01 10.01
C ILE A 52 4.66 18.05 10.12
N HIS A 53 4.08 19.18 10.55
CA HIS A 53 2.62 19.33 10.65
C HIS A 53 1.93 19.20 9.29
N LYS A 54 2.51 19.79 8.24
CA LYS A 54 2.01 19.61 6.87
C LYS A 54 1.98 18.12 6.49
N LYS A 55 3.07 17.38 6.75
CA LYS A 55 3.14 15.95 6.45
C LYS A 55 2.18 15.12 7.30
N PHE A 56 1.96 15.47 8.56
CA PHE A 56 0.93 14.83 9.40
C PHE A 56 -0.47 15.05 8.85
N ALA A 57 -0.79 16.25 8.39
CA ALA A 57 -2.08 16.54 7.76
C ALA A 57 -2.27 15.73 6.48
N GLU A 58 -1.26 15.69 5.61
CA GLU A 58 -1.27 14.88 4.39
C GLU A 58 -1.51 13.40 4.70
N VAL A 59 -0.81 12.83 5.69
CA VAL A 59 -0.97 11.42 6.07
C VAL A 59 -2.35 11.14 6.67
N LYS A 60 -2.90 12.04 7.49
CA LYS A 60 -4.25 11.90 8.06
C LYS A 60 -5.35 11.95 7.00
N GLN A 61 -5.13 12.66 5.90
CA GLN A 61 -6.07 12.73 4.78
C GLN A 61 -5.94 11.54 3.82
N ARG A 62 -4.86 10.75 3.91
CA ARG A 62 -4.73 9.56 3.07
C ARG A 62 -5.81 8.56 3.44
N PRO A 63 -6.54 8.01 2.45
CA PRO A 63 -7.44 6.89 2.69
C PRO A 63 -6.67 5.78 3.38
N GLN A 64 -7.17 5.30 4.51
CA GLN A 64 -6.60 4.11 5.14
C GLN A 64 -6.82 2.91 4.21
N ALA A 65 -5.94 1.92 4.32
CA ALA A 65 -6.15 0.67 3.62
C ALA A 65 -7.52 0.10 4.03
N VAL A 66 -8.36 -0.20 3.04
CA VAL A 66 -9.63 -0.87 3.30
C VAL A 66 -9.32 -2.21 3.95
N ILE A 67 -9.86 -2.41 5.14
CA ILE A 67 -9.85 -3.71 5.82
C ILE A 67 -11.05 -4.46 5.25
N HIS A 68 -10.76 -5.61 4.64
CA HIS A 68 -11.79 -6.45 4.04
C HIS A 68 -12.22 -7.52 5.04
N ASP A 69 -13.52 -7.57 5.32
CA ASP A 69 -14.13 -8.58 6.21
C ASP A 69 -14.53 -9.85 5.43
N TYR A 70 -14.47 -9.78 4.09
CA TYR A 70 -14.79 -10.83 3.13
C TYR A 70 -16.23 -11.36 3.26
N VAL A 71 -17.18 -10.45 3.44
CA VAL A 71 -18.60 -10.77 3.59
C VAL A 71 -19.35 -10.68 2.26
N GLU A 72 -20.48 -11.39 2.18
CA GLU A 72 -21.37 -11.34 1.02
C GLU A 72 -21.77 -9.89 0.69
N GLY A 73 -21.66 -9.50 -0.58
CA GLY A 73 -21.94 -8.16 -1.07
C GLY A 73 -20.81 -7.15 -0.87
N GLU A 74 -19.72 -7.50 -0.19
CA GLU A 74 -18.59 -6.60 -0.01
C GLU A 74 -17.95 -6.22 -1.35
N VAL A 75 -17.65 -4.93 -1.53
CA VAL A 75 -17.18 -4.39 -2.82
C VAL A 75 -15.68 -4.56 -3.00
N PHE A 76 -15.31 -5.25 -4.08
CA PHE A 76 -13.95 -5.37 -4.58
C PHE A 76 -13.78 -4.54 -5.85
N TRP A 77 -12.68 -3.80 -5.96
CA TRP A 77 -12.42 -2.93 -7.11
C TRP A 77 -11.47 -3.58 -8.10
N PHE A 78 -11.87 -3.67 -9.36
CA PHE A 78 -11.01 -4.14 -10.44
C PHE A 78 -11.11 -3.21 -11.66
N LEU A 79 -9.96 -2.65 -12.09
CA LEU A 79 -9.85 -1.70 -13.20
C LEU A 79 -10.86 -0.54 -13.15
N GLY A 80 -11.12 -0.02 -11.94
CA GLY A 80 -12.03 1.11 -11.72
C GLY A 80 -13.52 0.74 -11.71
N ARG A 81 -13.86 -0.54 -11.68
CA ARG A 81 -15.24 -1.03 -11.53
C ARG A 81 -15.41 -1.76 -10.21
N GLU A 82 -16.59 -1.61 -9.64
CA GLU A 82 -17.02 -2.28 -8.41
C GLU A 82 -17.55 -3.68 -8.73
N TYR A 83 -17.14 -4.65 -7.93
CA TYR A 83 -17.57 -6.05 -8.01
C TYR A 83 -17.96 -6.51 -6.61
N PRO A 84 -19.27 -6.58 -6.30
CA PRO A 84 -19.74 -7.16 -5.05
C PRO A 84 -19.34 -8.64 -4.97
N LEU A 85 -18.82 -9.05 -3.80
CA LEU A 85 -18.48 -10.43 -3.51
C LEU A 85 -19.74 -11.29 -3.47
N HIS A 86 -19.74 -12.42 -4.17
CA HIS A 86 -20.84 -13.38 -4.14
C HIS A 86 -20.32 -14.80 -3.96
N PHE A 87 -20.81 -15.48 -2.94
CA PHE A 87 -20.44 -16.87 -2.69
C PHE A 87 -21.29 -17.84 -3.52
N VAL A 88 -20.64 -18.77 -4.20
CA VAL A 88 -21.29 -19.78 -5.04
C VAL A 88 -20.99 -21.21 -4.56
N ASP A 89 -21.97 -22.10 -4.77
CA ASP A 89 -21.94 -23.52 -4.41
C ASP A 89 -22.13 -24.39 -5.67
N ASP A 90 -21.48 -24.02 -6.76
CA ASP A 90 -21.62 -24.63 -8.09
C ASP A 90 -20.55 -25.68 -8.41
N GLY A 91 -19.68 -26.00 -7.44
CA GLY A 91 -18.54 -26.89 -7.63
C GLY A 91 -17.37 -26.27 -8.40
N SER A 92 -17.42 -24.97 -8.71
CA SER A 92 -16.30 -24.26 -9.33
C SER A 92 -15.07 -24.26 -8.43
N SER A 93 -13.90 -24.40 -9.04
CA SER A 93 -12.60 -24.41 -8.36
C SER A 93 -11.81 -23.11 -8.55
N ALA A 94 -12.43 -22.07 -9.10
CA ALA A 94 -11.78 -20.81 -9.42
C ALA A 94 -12.71 -19.61 -9.14
N ILE A 95 -12.10 -18.46 -8.86
CA ILE A 95 -12.78 -17.18 -8.74
C ILE A 95 -13.09 -16.65 -10.15
N SER A 96 -14.33 -16.23 -10.38
CA SER A 96 -14.78 -15.67 -11.66
C SER A 96 -15.28 -14.25 -11.48
N ARG A 97 -15.16 -13.45 -12.54
CA ARG A 97 -15.58 -12.03 -12.56
C ARG A 97 -16.54 -11.79 -13.71
N THR A 98 -17.80 -11.51 -13.36
CA THR A 98 -18.88 -11.15 -14.29
C THR A 98 -19.31 -9.70 -14.04
N ASP A 99 -20.53 -9.48 -13.58
CA ASP A 99 -21.05 -8.31 -12.86
C ASP A 99 -20.71 -8.34 -11.36
N ARG A 100 -20.30 -9.51 -10.84
CA ARG A 100 -19.91 -9.76 -9.44
C ARG A 100 -18.59 -10.51 -9.38
N LEU A 101 -18.00 -10.53 -8.18
CA LEU A 101 -16.84 -11.38 -7.89
C LEU A 101 -17.34 -12.70 -7.30
N LEU A 102 -17.44 -13.73 -8.14
CA LEU A 102 -17.94 -15.05 -7.77
C LEU A 102 -16.82 -15.86 -7.11
N VAL A 103 -17.01 -16.24 -5.84
CA VAL A 103 -16.03 -17.01 -5.06
C VAL A 103 -16.68 -18.31 -4.56
N PRO A 104 -16.11 -19.49 -4.86
CA PRO A 104 -16.61 -20.74 -4.30
C PRO A 104 -16.58 -20.74 -2.77
N ARG A 105 -17.65 -21.23 -2.11
CA ARG A 105 -17.67 -21.30 -0.62
C ARG A 105 -16.52 -22.10 -0.03
N THR A 106 -16.03 -23.11 -0.76
CA THR A 106 -14.87 -23.92 -0.38
C THR A 106 -13.60 -23.09 -0.15
N MET A 107 -13.51 -21.89 -0.75
CA MET A 107 -12.38 -20.96 -0.58
C MET A 107 -12.53 -20.00 0.60
N GLN A 108 -13.66 -19.99 1.31
CA GLN A 108 -13.91 -19.06 2.42
C GLN A 108 -12.83 -19.08 3.51
N PRO A 109 -12.34 -20.24 3.99
CA PRO A 109 -11.34 -20.28 5.06
C PRO A 109 -10.04 -19.54 4.72
N GLU A 110 -9.67 -19.51 3.43
CA GLU A 110 -8.46 -18.85 2.92
C GLU A 110 -8.79 -17.74 1.91
N ILE A 111 -9.97 -17.13 2.01
CA ILE A 111 -10.49 -16.25 0.96
C ILE A 111 -9.55 -15.09 0.61
N ARG A 112 -8.90 -14.52 1.62
CA ARG A 112 -7.87 -13.48 1.44
C ARG A 112 -6.75 -13.95 0.52
N HIS A 113 -6.26 -15.18 0.70
CA HIS A 113 -5.21 -15.75 -0.13
C HIS A 113 -5.72 -15.96 -1.56
N HIS A 114 -6.90 -16.54 -1.72
CA HIS A 114 -7.50 -16.81 -3.03
C HIS A 114 -7.80 -15.53 -3.82
N ILE A 115 -8.44 -14.53 -3.22
CA ILE A 115 -8.71 -13.24 -3.86
C ILE A 115 -7.40 -12.53 -4.23
N ARG A 116 -6.40 -12.52 -3.34
CA ARG A 116 -5.08 -11.95 -3.66
C ARG A 116 -4.46 -12.64 -4.86
N ARG A 117 -4.48 -13.97 -4.90
CA ARG A 117 -3.94 -14.75 -6.02
C ARG A 117 -4.69 -14.44 -7.32
N TRP A 118 -6.01 -14.33 -7.26
CA TRP A 118 -6.85 -13.93 -8.38
C TRP A 118 -6.48 -12.54 -8.91
N TYR A 119 -6.31 -11.53 -8.04
CA TYR A 119 -5.84 -10.20 -8.46
C TYR A 119 -4.49 -10.23 -9.16
N VAL A 120 -3.54 -11.03 -8.67
CA VAL A 120 -2.21 -11.17 -9.29
C VAL A 120 -2.32 -11.81 -10.67
N GLN A 121 -3.19 -12.80 -10.84
CA GLN A 121 -3.42 -13.45 -12.13
C GLN A 121 -4.05 -12.49 -13.14
N GLU A 122 -5.11 -11.78 -12.75
CA GLU A 122 -5.76 -10.79 -13.61
C GLU A 122 -4.81 -9.63 -13.96
N ALA A 123 -4.02 -9.16 -13.00
CA ALA A 123 -3.02 -8.12 -13.23
C ALA A 123 -1.93 -8.60 -14.20
N ALA A 124 -1.47 -9.85 -14.11
CA ALA A 124 -0.49 -10.41 -15.04
C ALA A 124 -1.03 -10.43 -16.47
N ALA A 125 -2.30 -10.79 -16.65
CA ALA A 125 -2.97 -10.79 -17.94
C ALA A 125 -3.10 -9.37 -18.52
N GLU A 126 -3.65 -8.42 -17.74
CA GLU A 126 -3.88 -7.04 -18.21
C GLU A 126 -2.55 -6.32 -18.47
N ILE A 127 -1.60 -6.36 -17.52
CA ILE A 127 -0.29 -5.70 -17.66
C ILE A 127 0.47 -6.33 -18.83
N GLY A 128 0.45 -7.66 -18.96
CA GLY A 128 1.08 -8.35 -20.08
C GLY A 128 0.50 -7.92 -21.43
N SER A 129 -0.83 -7.77 -21.52
CA SER A 129 -1.50 -7.26 -22.72
C SER A 129 -1.08 -5.82 -23.05
N ARG A 130 -1.07 -4.94 -22.05
CA ARG A 130 -0.64 -3.54 -22.20
C ARG A 130 0.82 -3.44 -22.61
N CYS A 131 1.71 -4.22 -22.02
CA CYS A 131 3.12 -4.26 -22.41
C CYS A 131 3.27 -4.66 -23.87
N ARG A 132 2.58 -5.72 -24.35
CA ARG A 132 2.62 -6.10 -25.77
C ARG A 132 2.15 -4.97 -26.68
N TYR A 133 1.04 -4.30 -26.32
CA TYR A 133 0.52 -3.16 -27.08
C TYR A 133 1.55 -2.03 -27.21
N PHE A 134 2.20 -1.64 -26.11
CA PHE A 134 3.21 -0.58 -26.16
C PHE A 134 4.53 -1.03 -26.80
N SER A 135 4.91 -2.30 -26.68
CA SER A 135 6.07 -2.85 -27.38
C SER A 135 5.88 -2.76 -28.90
N MET A 136 4.68 -3.06 -29.41
CA MET A 136 4.39 -2.92 -30.84
C MET A 136 4.45 -1.46 -31.31
N MET A 137 4.05 -0.50 -30.47
CA MET A 137 4.05 0.92 -30.81
C MET A 137 5.45 1.55 -30.74
N THR A 138 6.28 1.10 -29.81
CA THR A 138 7.56 1.76 -29.48
C THR A 138 8.80 1.00 -29.97
N GLY A 139 8.65 -0.29 -30.31
CA GLY A 139 9.76 -1.18 -30.66
C GLY A 139 10.54 -1.73 -29.46
N TYR A 140 10.21 -1.34 -28.23
CA TYR A 140 10.90 -1.83 -27.02
C TYR A 140 10.19 -3.04 -26.42
N THR A 141 10.92 -4.15 -26.19
CA THR A 141 10.38 -5.35 -25.54
C THR A 141 10.97 -5.52 -24.14
N PRO A 142 10.13 -5.58 -23.08
CA PRO A 142 10.62 -5.87 -21.74
C PRO A 142 11.08 -7.34 -21.65
N GLU A 143 12.22 -7.57 -21.00
CA GLU A 143 12.75 -8.93 -20.75
C GLU A 143 11.86 -9.73 -19.79
N SER A 144 11.29 -9.07 -18.78
CA SER A 144 10.36 -9.70 -17.84
C SER A 144 9.39 -8.70 -17.23
N ILE A 145 8.21 -9.18 -16.85
CA ILE A 145 7.19 -8.45 -16.09
C ILE A 145 7.07 -9.14 -14.74
N ARG A 146 7.26 -8.40 -13.65
CA ARG A 146 7.16 -8.91 -12.28
C ARG A 146 6.10 -8.15 -11.49
N ILE A 147 5.17 -8.88 -10.89
CA ILE A 147 4.17 -8.35 -9.97
C ILE A 147 4.63 -8.70 -8.55
N THR A 148 4.88 -7.67 -7.74
CA THR A 148 5.44 -7.83 -6.38
C THR A 148 4.43 -7.39 -5.32
N ASP A 149 4.61 -7.91 -4.10
CA ASP A 149 3.83 -7.51 -2.93
C ASP A 149 4.39 -6.20 -2.31
N ALA A 150 4.16 -5.09 -3.00
CA ALA A 150 4.64 -3.79 -2.58
C ALA A 150 3.97 -3.36 -1.26
N ARG A 151 4.76 -3.21 -0.20
CA ARG A 151 4.26 -2.81 1.14
C ARG A 151 3.88 -1.34 1.23
N GLN A 152 4.30 -0.52 0.27
CA GLN A 152 4.05 0.91 0.22
C GLN A 152 3.50 1.26 -1.15
N ARG A 153 2.49 2.13 -1.17
CA ARG A 153 2.00 2.80 -2.39
C ARG A 153 2.75 4.13 -2.49
N TRP A 154 3.30 4.43 -3.67
CA TRP A 154 4.05 5.66 -3.92
C TRP A 154 3.12 6.82 -4.27
#